data_AF-A0A554VL08-F1
#
_entry.id   AF-A0A554VL08-F1
#
_cell.length_a   1.000
_cell.length_b   1.000
_cell.length_c   1.000
_cell.angle_alpha   90.00
_cell.angle_beta   90.00
_cell.angle_gamma   90.00
#
_symmetry.space_group_name_H-M   'P 1'
#
loop_
_entity.id
_entity.type
_entity.pdbx_description
1 polymer ?
#
loop_
_entity_poly.entity_id
_entity_poly.type
_entity_poly.pdbx_seq_one_letter_code
_entity_poly.pdbx_strand_id
1 'polypeptide(L)'
;MMDEEELYKNPLLSRSDLSNRLETSERYLSQIINQELNKSVIQFVNEYRIEAAKNLLQNPVFNKYSVEAIGMEAGFKSKSVFYSTFKTSEGVSPGAYRKL
;
A
#
# COMPACT_ATOMS: atom_id res chain seq x y z
N MET A 1 -10.68 9.98 -2.42
CA MET A 1 -10.40 9.42 -1.07
C MET A 1 -9.02 8.77 -0.95
N MET A 2 -8.75 7.60 -1.54
CA MET A 2 -7.44 6.94 -1.34
C MET A 2 -6.27 7.77 -1.89
N ASP A 3 -6.40 8.32 -3.09
CA ASP A 3 -5.36 9.16 -3.70
C ASP A 3 -5.42 10.61 -3.18
N GLU A 4 -6.61 11.20 -3.13
CA GLU A 4 -6.81 12.61 -2.73
C GLU A 4 -6.41 12.90 -1.29
N GLU A 5 -6.64 11.95 -0.38
CA GLU A 5 -6.34 12.12 1.06
C GLU A 5 -5.19 11.23 1.52
N GLU A 6 -4.58 10.48 0.60
CA GLU A 6 -3.46 9.58 0.86
C GLU A 6 -3.70 8.63 2.04
N LEU A 7 -4.93 8.14 2.25
CA LEU A 7 -5.28 7.31 3.42
C LEU A 7 -4.40 6.08 3.57
N TYR A 8 -3.90 5.54 2.44
CA TYR A 8 -2.98 4.41 2.41
C TYR A 8 -1.66 4.68 3.16
N LYS A 9 -1.25 5.96 3.32
CA LYS A 9 -0.06 6.34 4.09
C LYS A 9 -0.22 6.08 5.59
N ASN A 10 -1.45 5.99 6.10
CA ASN A 10 -1.64 5.64 7.51
C ASN A 10 -1.30 4.15 7.72
N PRO A 11 -0.24 3.81 8.48
CA PRO A 11 0.16 2.42 8.71
C PRO A 11 -0.83 1.65 9.60
N LEU A 12 -1.69 2.37 10.32
CA LEU A 12 -2.74 1.82 11.19
C LEU A 12 -4.09 1.71 10.47
N LEU A 13 -4.19 2.11 9.19
CA LEU A 13 -5.44 2.02 8.43
C LEU A 13 -5.98 0.60 8.47
N SER A 14 -7.16 0.46 9.08
CA SER A 14 -7.87 -0.79 9.24
C SER A 14 -9.10 -0.83 8.36
N ARG A 15 -9.68 -2.02 8.22
CA ARG A 15 -10.97 -2.20 7.57
C ARG A 15 -12.07 -1.40 8.26
N SER A 16 -12.03 -1.32 9.59
CA SER A 16 -13.00 -0.58 10.40
C SER A 16 -12.96 0.91 10.08
N ASP A 17 -11.76 1.47 9.93
CA ASP A 17 -11.58 2.87 9.55
C ASP A 17 -12.22 3.16 8.18
N LEU A 18 -11.98 2.29 7.21
CA LEU A 18 -12.56 2.43 5.87
C LEU A 18 -14.08 2.26 5.86
N SER A 19 -14.62 1.29 6.61
CA SER A 19 -16.07 1.11 6.67
C SER A 19 -16.77 2.27 7.36
N ASN A 20 -16.19 2.80 8.44
CA ASN A 20 -16.71 3.98 9.13
C ASN A 20 -16.69 5.20 8.21
N ARG A 21 -15.60 5.40 7.46
CA ARG A 21 -15.45 6.51 6.52
C ARG A 21 -16.46 6.46 5.36
N LEU A 22 -16.77 5.26 4.90
CA LEU A 22 -17.73 5.00 3.81
C LEU A 22 -19.16 4.82 4.31
N GLU A 23 -19.42 5.07 5.60
CA GLU A 23 -20.73 4.92 6.24
C GLU A 23 -21.37 3.55 5.95
N THR A 24 -20.55 2.49 5.98
CA THR A 24 -20.98 1.13 5.69
C THR A 24 -20.49 0.13 6.74
N SER A 25 -20.92 -1.13 6.63
CA SER A 25 -20.43 -2.20 7.51
C SER A 25 -19.13 -2.81 6.99
N GLU A 26 -18.24 -3.23 7.91
CA GLU A 26 -17.02 -3.97 7.56
C GLU A 26 -17.30 -5.22 6.70
N ARG A 27 -18.44 -5.88 6.96
CA ARG A 27 -18.87 -7.06 6.21
C ARG A 27 -19.21 -6.70 4.78
N TYR A 28 -20.02 -5.66 4.57
CA TYR A 28 -20.40 -5.20 3.24
C TYR A 28 -19.19 -4.73 2.45
N LEU A 29 -18.30 -3.94 3.07
CA LEU A 29 -17.06 -3.49 2.45
C LEU A 29 -16.19 -4.67 2.00
N SER A 30 -16.01 -5.68 2.88
CA SER A 30 -15.23 -6.88 2.55
C SER A 30 -15.88 -7.66 1.41
N GLN A 31 -17.21 -7.78 1.42
CA GLN A 31 -17.96 -8.51 0.40
C GLN A 31 -17.80 -7.85 -0.97
N ILE A 32 -18.03 -6.53 -1.07
CA ILE A 32 -17.92 -5.81 -2.34
C ILE A 32 -16.49 -5.85 -2.88
N ILE A 33 -15.48 -5.57 -2.06
CA ILE A 33 -14.08 -5.62 -2.52
C ILE A 33 -13.72 -7.04 -3.00
N ASN A 34 -14.19 -8.07 -2.31
CA ASN A 34 -13.94 -9.44 -2.73
C ASN A 34 -14.70 -9.80 -4.02
N GLN A 35 -15.96 -9.41 -4.16
CA GLN A 35 -16.78 -9.74 -5.33
C GLN A 35 -16.30 -9.01 -6.59
N GLU A 36 -15.99 -7.72 -6.48
CA GLU A 36 -15.63 -6.88 -7.62
C GLU A 36 -14.15 -7.00 -8.00
N LEU A 37 -13.26 -7.16 -7.00
CA LEU A 37 -11.81 -7.08 -7.21
C LEU A 37 -11.08 -8.38 -6.89
N ASN A 38 -11.77 -9.40 -6.37
CA ASN A 38 -11.19 -10.65 -5.88
C ASN A 38 -10.05 -10.44 -4.88
N LYS A 39 -10.20 -9.42 -4.00
CA LYS A 39 -9.18 -9.00 -3.04
C LYS A 39 -9.76 -8.90 -1.63
N SER A 40 -8.87 -8.95 -0.64
CA SER A 40 -9.17 -8.47 0.70
C SER A 40 -8.99 -6.95 0.78
N VAL A 41 -9.60 -6.31 1.78
CA VAL A 41 -9.43 -4.87 2.05
C VAL A 41 -7.95 -4.52 2.25
N ILE A 42 -7.17 -5.41 2.88
CA ILE A 42 -5.73 -5.20 3.10
C ILE A 42 -4.96 -5.22 1.77
N GLN A 43 -5.28 -6.17 0.87
CA GLN A 43 -4.66 -6.22 -0.46
C GLN A 43 -4.99 -4.97 -1.26
N PHE A 44 -6.25 -4.53 -1.23
CA PHE A 44 -6.68 -3.29 -1.87
C PHE A 44 -5.87 -2.08 -1.39
N VAL A 45 -5.73 -1.89 -0.07
CA VAL A 45 -4.90 -0.80 0.49
C VAL A 45 -3.43 -0.94 0.05
N ASN A 46 -2.89 -2.15 0.11
CA ASN A 46 -1.48 -2.39 -0.22
C ASN A 46 -1.16 -2.06 -1.67
N GLU A 47 -2.08 -2.19 -2.62
CA GLU A 47 -1.85 -1.80 -4.01
C GLU A 47 -1.54 -0.31 -4.13
N TYR A 48 -2.30 0.56 -3.45
CA TYR A 48 -1.98 1.99 -3.38
C TYR A 48 -0.62 2.25 -2.74
N ARG A 49 -0.28 1.53 -1.67
CA ARG A 49 1.03 1.66 -1.02
C ARG A 49 2.17 1.23 -1.95
N ILE A 50 1.98 0.17 -2.74
CA ILE A 50 2.98 -0.29 -3.71
C ILE A 50 3.17 0.73 -4.82
N GLU A 51 2.09 1.27 -5.38
CA GLU A 51 2.19 2.31 -6.42
C GLU A 51 2.89 3.56 -5.90
N ALA A 52 2.56 4.03 -4.69
CA ALA A 52 3.28 5.13 -4.04
C ALA A 52 4.77 4.80 -3.85
N ALA A 53 5.10 3.60 -3.37
CA ALA A 53 6.50 3.18 -3.20
C ALA A 53 7.25 3.09 -4.54
N LYS A 54 6.62 2.63 -5.61
CA LYS A 54 7.22 2.57 -6.97
C LYS A 54 7.58 3.97 -7.46
N ASN A 55 6.66 4.92 -7.32
CA ASN A 55 6.87 6.32 -7.69
C ASN A 55 8.04 6.94 -6.91
N LEU A 56 8.14 6.67 -5.61
CA LEU A 56 9.25 7.15 -4.78
C LEU A 56 10.57 6.45 -5.11
N LEU A 57 10.56 5.15 -5.37
CA LEU A 57 11.77 4.37 -5.69
C LEU A 57 12.40 4.79 -7.02
N GLN A 58 11.58 5.22 -7.99
CA GLN A 58 12.02 5.61 -9.33
C GLN A 58 12.30 7.11 -9.47
N ASN A 59 11.98 7.91 -8.45
CA ASN A 59 12.24 9.34 -8.47
C ASN A 59 13.67 9.65 -7.94
N PRO A 60 14.57 10.25 -8.76
CA PRO A 60 15.95 10.49 -8.38
C PRO A 60 16.13 11.37 -7.13
N VAL A 61 15.15 12.24 -6.83
CA VAL A 61 15.15 13.08 -5.62
C VAL A 61 15.23 12.22 -4.35
N PHE A 62 14.68 11.01 -4.41
CA PHE A 62 14.62 10.09 -3.28
C PHE A 62 15.75 9.06 -3.22
N ASN A 63 16.72 9.10 -4.14
CA ASN A 63 17.83 8.13 -4.19
C ASN A 63 18.68 8.09 -2.92
N LYS A 64 18.76 9.20 -2.18
CA LYS A 64 19.46 9.31 -0.89
C LYS A 64 18.75 8.60 0.27
N TYR A 65 17.46 8.28 0.13
CA TYR A 65 16.71 7.60 1.18
C TYR A 65 16.83 6.08 1.06
N SER A 66 16.82 5.41 2.22
CA SER A 66 16.82 3.95 2.25
C SER A 66 15.53 3.41 1.64
N VAL A 67 15.61 2.23 1.03
CA VAL A 67 14.43 1.52 0.49
C VAL A 67 13.39 1.30 1.60
N GLU A 68 13.85 1.04 2.82
CA GLU A 68 13.00 0.89 3.99
C GLU A 68 12.26 2.17 4.36
N ALA A 69 12.94 3.34 4.35
CA ALA A 69 12.29 4.62 4.61
C ALA A 69 11.20 4.93 3.58
N ILE A 70 11.43 4.59 2.31
CA ILE A 70 10.40 4.73 1.26
C ILE A 70 9.18 3.83 1.55
N GLY A 71 9.39 2.59 1.99
CA GLY A 71 8.29 1.72 2.40
C GLY A 71 7.48 2.29 3.57
N MET A 72 8.15 2.91 4.55
CA MET A 72 7.47 3.56 5.68
C MET A 72 6.67 4.79 5.23
N GLU A 73 7.24 5.62 4.35
CA GLU A 73 6.55 6.78 3.75
C GLU A 73 5.32 6.37 2.95
N ALA A 74 5.38 5.21 2.29
CA ALA A 74 4.24 4.64 1.58
C ALA A 74 3.19 3.98 2.52
N GLY A 75 3.37 4.04 3.84
CA GLY A 75 2.40 3.56 4.83
C GLY A 75 2.55 2.10 5.26
N PHE A 76 3.67 1.43 4.96
CA PHE A 76 3.90 0.08 5.46
C PHE A 76 4.30 0.08 6.93
N LYS A 77 3.60 -0.72 7.74
CA LYS A 77 3.86 -0.86 9.19
C LYS A 77 5.22 -1.45 9.56
N SER A 78 5.88 -2.17 8.63
CA SER A 78 7.21 -2.74 8.85
C SER A 78 7.93 -3.07 7.55
N LYS A 79 9.26 -3.13 7.62
CA LYS A 79 10.13 -3.55 6.53
C LYS A 79 9.75 -4.92 5.96
N SER A 80 9.47 -5.90 6.81
CA SER A 80 9.15 -7.26 6.37
C SER A 80 7.87 -7.30 5.52
N VAL A 81 6.82 -6.61 5.97
CA VAL A 81 5.56 -6.51 5.22
C VAL A 81 5.77 -5.76 3.90
N PHE A 82 6.52 -4.66 3.92
CA PHE A 82 6.85 -3.93 2.69
C PHE A 82 7.56 -4.81 1.66
N TYR A 83 8.69 -5.42 2.03
CA TYR A 83 9.50 -6.20 1.10
C TYR A 83 8.75 -7.42 0.55
N SER A 84 7.99 -8.12 1.38
CA SER A 84 7.20 -9.29 0.95
C SER A 84 6.03 -8.90 0.04
N THR A 85 5.32 -7.83 0.37
CA THR A 85 4.21 -7.31 -0.45
C THR A 85 4.71 -6.81 -1.80
N PHE A 86 5.80 -6.03 -1.80
CA PHE A 86 6.38 -5.47 -3.02
C PHE A 86 6.90 -6.57 -3.94
N LYS A 87 7.60 -7.57 -3.40
CA LYS A 87 8.08 -8.71 -4.19
C LYS A 87 6.94 -9.54 -4.77
N THR A 88 5.85 -9.71 -4.02
CA THR A 88 4.65 -10.41 -4.52
C THR A 88 3.97 -9.63 -5.64
N SER A 89 3.92 -8.29 -5.54
CA SER A 89 3.29 -7.42 -6.55
C SER A 89 4.12 -7.32 -7.83
N GLU A 90 5.41 -7.00 -7.71
CA GLU A 90 6.27 -6.63 -8.84
C GLU A 90 7.20 -7.76 -9.30
N GLY A 91 7.20 -8.91 -8.61
CA GLY A 91 8.09 -10.05 -8.89
C GLY A 91 9.54 -9.86 -8.45
N VAL A 92 9.95 -8.64 -8.11
CA VAL A 92 11.32 -8.29 -7.69
C VAL A 92 11.34 -7.55 -6.35
N SER A 93 12.47 -7.58 -5.65
CA SER A 93 12.62 -6.80 -4.42
C SER A 93 12.60 -5.29 -4.71
N PRO A 94 12.14 -4.43 -3.76
CA PRO A 94 12.10 -2.99 -3.98
C PRO A 94 13.49 -2.37 -4.24
N GLY A 95 14.56 -2.95 -3.68
CA GLY A 95 15.93 -2.54 -3.98
C GLY A 95 16.41 -2.93 -5.38
N ALA A 96 15.90 -4.02 -5.94
CA ALA A 96 16.13 -4.37 -7.34
C ALA A 96 15.31 -3.48 -8.26
N TYR A 97 14.04 -3.23 -7.90
CA TYR A 97 13.15 -2.34 -8.65
C TYR A 97 13.72 -0.93 -8.81
N ARG A 98 14.36 -0.36 -7.78
CA ARG A 98 15.05 0.95 -7.86
C ARG A 98 16.13 1.02 -8.95
N LYS A 99 16.72 -0.12 -9.33
CA LYS A 99 17.83 -0.18 -10.28
C LYS A 99 17.38 -0.47 -11.72
N LEU A 100 16.08 -0.69 -11.93
CA LEU A 100 15.46 -0.76 -13.26
C LEU A 100 15.42 0.64 -13.86
#